data_AF-A0AAV5H740-F1
#
_entry.id   AF-A0AAV5H740-F1
#
_cell.length_a   1.000
_cell.length_b   1.000
_cell.length_c   1.000
_cell.angle_alpha   90.00
_cell.angle_beta   90.00
_cell.angle_gamma   90.00
#
_symmetry.space_group_name_H-M   'P 1'
#
loop_
_entity.id
_entity.type
_entity.pdbx_description
1 polymer ?
#
loop_
_entity_poly.entity_id
_entity_poly.type
_entity_poly.pdbx_seq_one_letter_code
_entity_poly.pdbx_strand_id
1 'polypeptide(L)'
;MNEVFPFDISDIVFLLNLKIRRKNQTSWDCDCPFCGKEGKLNINLEKNVFRCNKCGEGGGQLQLYSKVYGLDRATACEQIKNYLGKGIQAPEYESFKKTVKSKPEVIHADRAPDRVLHQTYSTFLSMLTLSETHGKNLLERGLSMEQIQKNGYKSTPVFGFRKLTERLIEAGCTVEGVPGFYQEEDGAWSIRFKRKCSGFLIPVRTIEGYIVGMQIRLDYPFDHTKYIWLSSINDKMGTSSGSPIHFVGNPRDEIVFLTEGPLKGDIASFLSGRSFACVPGVNQYANLPELIAQLKRLRVKMVYETYDMDKLLNTVCQADYNTDCVTCAFRQEKGKHQCLKKIEKRKHIQNGCRKLYGICKELLVPCKQFVWDLDQEGAWAGNLKGVDDWLLDLECKASE
;
A
#
# COMPACT_ATOMS: atom_id res chain seq x y z
N MET A 1 -27.09 0.24 3.53
CA MET A 1 -27.32 1.07 4.74
C MET A 1 -26.26 0.70 5.74
N ASN A 2 -25.44 1.65 6.22
CA ASN A 2 -24.61 1.40 7.39
C ASN A 2 -25.58 1.32 8.58
N GLU A 3 -25.84 0.10 9.05
CA GLU A 3 -26.58 -0.11 10.30
C GLU A 3 -25.79 0.59 11.42
N VAL A 4 -26.31 1.73 11.88
CA VAL A 4 -25.80 2.39 13.08
C VAL A 4 -26.32 1.58 14.25
N PHE A 5 -25.44 0.81 14.88
CA PHE A 5 -25.77 0.08 16.08
C PHE A 5 -25.73 1.03 17.29
N PRO A 6 -26.64 0.87 18.27
CA PRO A 6 -26.64 1.65 19.51
C PRO A 6 -25.55 1.18 20.49
N PHE A 7 -24.57 0.42 20.01
CA PHE A 7 -23.49 -0.19 20.78
C PHE A 7 -22.23 -0.27 19.92
N ASP A 8 -21.08 -0.24 20.57
CA ASP A 8 -19.76 -0.31 19.94
C ASP A 8 -19.05 -1.63 20.25
N ILE A 9 -17.84 -1.82 19.72
CA ILE A 9 -17.10 -3.06 19.95
C ILE A 9 -16.62 -3.23 21.40
N SER A 10 -16.50 -2.14 22.16
CA SER A 10 -16.13 -2.18 23.57
C SER A 10 -17.26 -2.72 24.43
N ASP A 11 -18.52 -2.40 24.09
CA ASP A 11 -19.70 -3.00 24.70
C ASP A 11 -19.70 -4.52 24.50
N ILE A 12 -19.31 -4.99 23.31
CA ILE A 12 -19.22 -6.42 23.02
C ILE A 12 -18.10 -7.11 23.80
N VAL A 13 -16.95 -6.45 23.97
CA VAL A 13 -15.86 -6.93 24.83
C VAL A 13 -16.35 -7.14 26.26
N PHE A 14 -17.14 -6.19 26.78
CA PHE A 14 -17.72 -6.27 28.12
C PHE A 14 -18.79 -7.37 28.22
N LEU A 15 -19.71 -7.46 27.26
CA LEU A 15 -20.76 -8.48 27.23
C LEU A 15 -20.19 -9.90 27.22
N LEU A 16 -19.14 -10.12 26.43
CA LEU A 16 -18.43 -11.40 26.32
C LEU A 16 -17.41 -11.62 27.45
N ASN A 17 -17.29 -10.69 28.40
CA ASN A 17 -16.32 -10.73 29.49
C ASN A 17 -14.90 -11.09 29.02
N LEU A 18 -14.46 -10.53 27.88
CA LEU A 18 -13.16 -10.90 27.31
C LEU A 18 -12.04 -10.39 28.21
N LYS A 19 -11.12 -11.29 28.57
CA LYS A 19 -9.94 -10.93 29.37
C LYS A 19 -9.00 -10.02 28.56
N ILE A 20 -8.93 -8.76 28.96
CA ILE A 20 -8.03 -7.78 28.35
C ILE A 20 -6.62 -7.97 28.92
N ARG A 21 -5.64 -8.22 28.04
CA ARG A 21 -4.23 -8.41 28.41
C ARG A 21 -3.42 -7.14 28.24
N ARG A 22 -3.73 -6.33 27.22
CA ARG A 22 -3.09 -5.01 26.98
C ARG A 22 -4.12 -3.99 26.55
N LYS A 23 -4.00 -2.77 27.08
CA LYS A 23 -4.85 -1.62 26.71
C LYS A 23 -3.98 -0.52 26.11
N ASN A 24 -4.22 -0.19 24.86
CA ASN A 24 -3.74 1.03 24.22
C ASN A 24 -4.92 2.00 24.04
N GLN A 25 -4.62 3.27 23.70
CA GLN A 25 -5.65 4.29 23.51
C GLN A 25 -6.67 3.94 22.41
N THR A 26 -6.23 3.27 21.34
CA THR A 26 -7.07 2.97 20.17
C THR A 26 -7.34 1.49 19.96
N SER A 27 -6.70 0.61 20.74
CA SER A 27 -6.84 -0.84 20.61
C SER A 27 -6.61 -1.61 21.89
N TRP A 28 -7.33 -2.71 22.09
CA TRP A 28 -7.12 -3.66 23.17
C TRP A 28 -6.71 -5.02 22.64
N ASP A 29 -5.75 -5.68 23.28
CA ASP A 29 -5.42 -7.07 23.00
C ASP A 29 -6.06 -7.96 24.06
N CYS A 30 -7.00 -8.80 23.63
CA CYS A 30 -7.77 -9.70 24.47
C CYS A 30 -7.43 -11.17 24.20
N ASP A 31 -7.81 -12.03 25.13
CA ASP A 31 -7.85 -13.46 24.90
C ASP A 31 -8.89 -13.77 23.82
N CYS A 32 -8.52 -14.61 22.86
CA CYS A 32 -9.37 -14.87 21.69
C CYS A 32 -10.46 -15.90 22.01
N PRO A 33 -11.76 -15.57 21.94
CA PRO A 33 -12.84 -16.52 22.23
C PRO A 33 -12.96 -17.63 21.17
N PHE A 34 -12.38 -17.43 19.98
CA PHE A 34 -12.43 -18.38 18.86
C PHE A 34 -11.30 -19.42 18.83
N CYS A 35 -10.20 -19.18 19.55
CA CYS A 35 -9.05 -20.10 19.53
C CYS A 35 -8.36 -20.27 20.89
N GLY A 36 -8.84 -19.58 21.93
CA GLY A 36 -8.35 -19.67 23.30
C GLY A 36 -6.94 -19.10 23.52
N LYS A 37 -6.33 -18.46 22.52
CA LYS A 37 -4.96 -17.92 22.65
C LYS A 37 -4.96 -16.56 23.33
N GLU A 38 -4.06 -16.40 24.30
CA GLU A 38 -3.97 -15.23 25.15
C GLU A 38 -3.46 -13.99 24.39
N GLY A 39 -4.14 -12.85 24.57
CA GLY A 39 -3.74 -11.56 24.00
C GLY A 39 -3.57 -11.52 22.47
N LYS A 40 -4.19 -12.44 21.73
CA LYS A 40 -4.08 -12.51 20.26
C LYS A 40 -5.23 -11.86 19.51
N LEU A 41 -6.33 -11.56 20.19
CA LEU A 41 -7.47 -10.86 19.61
C LEU A 41 -7.26 -9.35 19.74
N ASN A 42 -6.91 -8.69 18.65
CA ASN A 42 -6.84 -7.24 18.61
C ASN A 42 -8.25 -6.67 18.38
N ILE A 43 -8.69 -5.81 19.29
CA ILE A 43 -9.93 -5.03 19.22
C ILE A 43 -9.54 -3.60 18.88
N ASN A 44 -10.00 -3.07 17.75
CA ASN A 44 -9.79 -1.68 17.38
C ASN A 44 -11.05 -0.85 17.67
N LEU A 45 -10.94 0.07 18.62
CA LEU A 45 -12.07 0.86 19.14
C LEU A 45 -12.54 1.92 18.12
N GLU A 46 -11.62 2.56 17.41
CA GLU A 46 -11.94 3.60 16.43
C GLU A 46 -12.67 3.02 15.22
N LYS A 47 -12.24 1.84 14.77
CA LYS A 47 -12.76 1.17 13.57
C LYS A 47 -13.93 0.24 13.86
N ASN A 48 -14.25 -0.03 15.13
CA ASN A 48 -15.25 -1.01 15.54
C ASN A 48 -15.06 -2.40 14.92
N VAL A 49 -13.79 -2.84 14.82
CA VAL A 49 -13.43 -4.15 14.26
C VAL A 49 -12.52 -4.95 15.17
N PHE A 50 -12.58 -6.27 15.05
CA PHE A 50 -11.63 -7.18 15.66
C PHE A 50 -10.87 -7.99 14.63
N ARG A 51 -9.67 -8.43 15.00
CA ARG A 51 -8.92 -9.45 14.28
C ARG A 51 -8.02 -10.25 15.22
N CYS A 52 -8.12 -11.57 15.16
CA CYS A 52 -7.17 -12.44 15.85
C CYS A 52 -5.92 -12.66 14.99
N ASN A 53 -4.75 -12.30 15.54
CA ASN A 53 -3.46 -12.49 14.88
C ASN A 53 -3.03 -13.96 14.81
N LYS A 54 -3.72 -14.87 15.53
CA LYS A 54 -3.43 -16.30 15.48
C LYS A 54 -4.37 -17.09 14.58
N CYS A 55 -5.68 -16.96 14.76
CA CYS A 55 -6.64 -17.73 13.96
C CYS A 55 -7.17 -17.00 12.73
N GLY A 56 -6.91 -15.69 12.61
CA GLY A 56 -7.38 -14.89 11.47
C GLY A 56 -8.85 -14.50 11.52
N GLU A 57 -9.64 -15.00 12.49
CA GLU A 57 -11.02 -14.56 12.69
C GLU A 57 -11.07 -13.04 12.90
N GLY A 58 -11.95 -12.39 12.15
CA GLY A 58 -12.14 -10.96 12.19
C GLY A 58 -13.55 -10.57 11.76
N GLY A 59 -13.88 -9.30 11.98
CA GLY A 59 -15.20 -8.74 11.67
C GLY A 59 -15.47 -7.45 12.42
N GLY A 60 -16.68 -6.92 12.23
CA GLY A 60 -17.19 -5.77 13.00
C GLY A 60 -17.74 -6.15 14.38
N GLN A 61 -18.21 -5.17 15.14
CA GLN A 61 -18.76 -5.32 16.49
C GLN A 61 -19.87 -6.39 16.59
N LEU A 62 -20.88 -6.35 15.71
CA LEU A 62 -21.96 -7.36 15.72
C LEU A 62 -21.43 -8.77 15.43
N GLN A 63 -20.45 -8.88 14.53
CA GLN A 63 -19.89 -10.17 14.13
C GLN A 63 -19.05 -10.81 15.23
N LEU A 64 -18.48 -10.02 16.15
CA LEU A 64 -17.74 -10.57 17.29
C LEU A 64 -18.69 -11.41 18.15
N TYR A 65 -19.84 -10.85 18.54
CA TYR A 65 -20.85 -11.55 19.31
C TYR A 65 -21.51 -12.68 18.52
N SER A 66 -21.98 -12.41 17.29
CA SER A 66 -22.72 -13.40 16.51
C SER A 66 -21.88 -14.63 16.19
N LYS A 67 -20.57 -14.47 15.96
CA LYS A 67 -19.67 -15.60 15.71
C LYS A 67 -19.33 -16.39 16.97
N VAL A 68 -19.32 -15.78 18.15
CA VAL A 68 -19.07 -16.50 19.42
C VAL A 68 -20.24 -17.45 19.71
N TYR A 69 -21.48 -16.99 19.49
CA TYR A 69 -22.69 -17.77 19.78
C TYR A 69 -23.27 -18.51 18.56
N GLY A 70 -22.69 -18.37 17.37
CA GLY A 70 -23.20 -19.02 16.14
C GLY A 70 -24.57 -18.50 15.69
N LEU A 71 -24.86 -17.23 15.93
CA LEU A 71 -26.17 -16.60 15.67
C LEU A 71 -26.20 -15.87 14.33
N ASP A 72 -27.39 -15.76 13.74
CA ASP A 72 -27.64 -14.82 12.67
C ASP A 72 -27.59 -13.37 13.19
N ARG A 73 -27.51 -12.41 12.26
CA ARG A 73 -27.34 -10.99 12.58
C ARG A 73 -28.51 -10.39 13.34
N ALA A 74 -29.74 -10.79 13.03
CA ALA A 74 -30.93 -10.22 13.65
C ALA A 74 -31.03 -10.68 15.11
N THR A 75 -30.89 -11.98 15.35
CA THR A 75 -30.89 -12.57 16.69
C THR A 75 -29.76 -12.02 17.55
N ALA A 76 -28.54 -11.91 17.00
CA ALA A 76 -27.40 -11.33 17.71
C ALA A 76 -27.65 -9.86 18.10
N CYS A 77 -28.21 -9.05 17.18
CA CYS A 77 -28.50 -7.64 17.44
C CYS A 77 -29.57 -7.46 18.53
N GLU A 78 -30.62 -8.28 18.51
CA GLU A 78 -31.67 -8.27 19.53
C GLU A 78 -31.14 -8.66 20.91
N GLN A 79 -30.34 -9.74 21.00
CA GLN A 79 -29.73 -10.17 22.25
C GLN A 79 -28.80 -9.11 22.84
N ILE A 80 -27.92 -8.53 22.02
CA ILE A 80 -27.00 -7.47 22.47
C ILE A 80 -27.78 -6.29 23.06
N LYS A 81 -28.83 -5.83 22.37
CA LYS A 81 -29.70 -4.74 22.86
C LYS A 81 -30.36 -5.09 24.19
N ASN A 82 -30.86 -6.31 24.33
CA ASN A 82 -31.52 -6.79 25.56
C ASN A 82 -30.53 -6.85 26.73
N TYR A 83 -29.34 -7.39 26.53
CA TYR A 83 -28.31 -7.49 27.58
C TYR A 83 -27.77 -6.12 28.00
N LEU A 84 -27.46 -5.25 27.05
CA LEU A 84 -27.02 -3.88 27.35
C LEU A 84 -28.11 -3.06 28.04
N GLY A 85 -29.36 -3.17 27.59
CA GLY A 85 -30.50 -2.48 28.20
C GLY A 85 -30.79 -2.91 29.64
N LYS A 86 -30.31 -4.09 30.05
CA LYS A 86 -30.42 -4.63 31.41
C LYS A 86 -29.13 -4.54 32.22
N GLY A 87 -28.03 -4.09 31.63
CA GLY A 87 -26.71 -4.01 32.28
C GLY A 87 -26.15 -5.37 32.72
N ILE A 88 -26.54 -6.47 32.06
CA ILE A 88 -26.12 -7.83 32.41
C ILE A 88 -25.13 -8.38 31.38
N GLN A 89 -24.23 -9.26 31.84
CA GLN A 89 -23.32 -9.99 30.94
C GLN A 89 -24.07 -11.03 30.13
N ALA A 90 -23.53 -11.37 28.95
CA ALA A 90 -24.05 -12.47 28.15
C ALA A 90 -23.75 -13.82 28.84
N PRO A 91 -24.53 -14.88 28.55
CA PRO A 91 -24.31 -16.22 29.13
C PRO A 91 -22.89 -16.72 28.87
N GLU A 92 -22.35 -17.54 29.77
CA GLU A 92 -21.05 -18.18 29.53
C GLU A 92 -21.07 -18.92 28.18
N TYR A 93 -20.01 -18.70 27.40
CA TYR A 93 -19.80 -19.39 26.13
C TYR A 93 -18.64 -20.36 26.30
N GLU A 94 -18.77 -21.55 25.69
CA GLU A 94 -17.60 -22.39 25.50
C GLU A 94 -16.71 -21.73 24.45
N SER A 95 -15.46 -21.44 24.82
CA SER A 95 -14.46 -21.05 23.83
C SER A 95 -14.36 -22.21 22.83
N PHE A 96 -14.91 -22.05 21.63
CA PHE A 96 -14.71 -23.03 20.58
C PHE A 96 -13.20 -23.09 20.36
N LYS A 97 -12.54 -24.15 20.83
CA LYS A 97 -11.18 -24.50 20.45
C LYS A 97 -11.25 -24.95 19.02
N LYS A 98 -11.50 -24.02 18.09
CA LYS A 98 -11.28 -24.29 16.67
C LYS A 98 -9.82 -24.70 16.61
N THR A 99 -9.56 -25.96 16.25
CA THR A 99 -8.22 -26.51 16.05
C THR A 99 -7.67 -25.83 14.81
N VAL A 100 -7.32 -24.57 14.96
CA VAL A 100 -6.73 -23.78 13.91
C VAL A 100 -5.32 -24.30 13.85
N LYS A 101 -5.02 -25.10 12.82
CA LYS A 101 -3.64 -25.31 12.39
C LYS A 101 -3.04 -23.93 12.33
N SER A 102 -2.20 -23.59 13.31
CA SER A 102 -1.41 -22.38 13.24
C SER A 102 -0.72 -22.43 11.89
N LYS A 103 -0.85 -21.39 11.07
CA LYS A 103 0.04 -21.28 9.93
C LYS A 103 1.46 -21.53 10.48
N PRO A 104 2.19 -22.52 9.97
CA PRO A 104 3.53 -22.78 10.44
C PRO A 104 4.31 -21.47 10.34
N GLU A 105 5.14 -21.18 11.34
CA GLU A 105 6.08 -20.08 11.22
C GLU A 105 6.92 -20.34 9.97
N VAL A 106 6.76 -19.46 8.99
CA VAL A 106 7.49 -19.55 7.74
C VAL A 106 8.89 -19.04 8.06
N ILE A 107 9.90 -19.89 7.89
CA ILE A 107 11.29 -19.47 8.04
C ILE A 107 11.58 -18.47 6.92
N HIS A 108 12.09 -17.29 7.27
CA HIS A 108 12.42 -16.21 6.34
C HIS A 108 13.93 -16.07 6.21
N ALA A 109 14.38 -15.64 5.03
CA ALA A 109 15.76 -15.24 4.82
C ALA A 109 15.93 -13.76 5.15
N ASP A 110 17.06 -13.41 5.76
CA ASP A 110 17.46 -12.03 5.96
C ASP A 110 17.65 -11.33 4.61
N ARG A 111 17.30 -10.04 4.55
CA ARG A 111 17.40 -9.28 3.31
C ARG A 111 18.85 -9.14 2.88
N ALA A 112 19.14 -9.49 1.63
CA ALA A 112 20.48 -9.35 1.07
C ALA A 112 20.88 -7.86 0.94
N PRO A 113 22.19 -7.54 0.99
CA PRO A 113 22.68 -6.17 0.80
C PRO A 113 22.32 -5.59 -0.58
N ASP A 114 22.19 -4.27 -0.67
CA ASP A 114 21.75 -3.56 -1.89
C ASP A 114 22.55 -3.91 -3.15
N ARG A 115 23.87 -4.12 -3.02
CA ARG A 115 24.72 -4.53 -4.15
C ARG A 115 24.34 -5.92 -4.69
N VAL A 116 23.99 -6.85 -3.80
CA VAL A 116 23.53 -8.20 -4.17
C VAL A 116 22.15 -8.12 -4.81
N LEU A 117 21.23 -7.35 -4.21
CA LEU A 117 19.90 -7.10 -4.79
C LEU A 117 20.02 -6.54 -6.21
N HIS A 118 20.88 -5.52 -6.39
CA HIS A 118 21.09 -4.89 -7.68
C HIS A 118 21.66 -5.85 -8.72
N GLN A 119 22.69 -6.63 -8.38
CA GLN A 119 23.27 -7.62 -9.29
C GLN A 119 22.23 -8.64 -9.73
N THR A 120 21.50 -9.23 -8.79
CA THR A 120 20.49 -10.25 -9.06
C THR A 120 19.34 -9.69 -9.89
N TYR A 121 18.78 -8.53 -9.52
CA TYR A 121 17.70 -7.92 -10.29
C TYR A 121 18.14 -7.45 -11.68
N SER A 122 19.36 -6.92 -11.83
CA SER A 122 19.86 -6.48 -13.14
C SER A 122 20.01 -7.67 -14.09
N THR A 123 20.59 -8.77 -13.60
CA THR A 123 20.75 -10.02 -14.35
C THR A 123 19.39 -10.66 -14.67
N PHE A 124 18.45 -10.60 -13.72
CA PHE A 124 17.08 -11.06 -13.95
C PHE A 124 16.38 -10.27 -15.04
N LEU A 125 16.44 -8.94 -14.98
CA LEU A 125 15.82 -8.06 -15.98
C LEU A 125 16.45 -8.24 -17.36
N SER A 126 17.75 -8.53 -17.47
CA SER A 126 18.40 -8.79 -18.77
C SER A 126 17.94 -10.10 -19.42
N MET A 127 17.38 -11.04 -18.64
CA MET A 127 16.81 -12.28 -19.15
C MET A 127 15.35 -12.14 -19.62
N LEU A 128 14.72 -10.99 -19.38
CA LEU A 128 13.32 -10.72 -19.72
C LEU A 128 13.18 -9.81 -20.94
N THR A 129 12.01 -9.87 -21.55
CA THR A 129 11.60 -9.00 -22.65
C THR A 129 10.46 -8.08 -22.20
N LEU A 130 10.27 -6.98 -22.93
CA LEU A 130 9.09 -6.12 -22.79
C LEU A 130 8.16 -6.42 -23.97
N SER A 131 6.91 -6.77 -23.70
CA SER A 131 5.91 -7.03 -24.73
C SER A 131 5.52 -5.73 -25.43
N GLU A 132 5.11 -5.83 -26.69
CA GLU A 132 4.68 -4.66 -27.47
C GLU A 132 3.54 -3.90 -26.81
N THR A 133 2.56 -4.59 -26.23
CA THR A 133 1.43 -3.97 -25.52
C THR A 133 1.90 -3.14 -24.33
N HIS A 134 2.86 -3.63 -23.54
CA HIS A 134 3.41 -2.87 -22.41
C HIS A 134 4.31 -1.72 -22.90
N GLY A 135 5.07 -1.94 -23.96
CA GLY A 135 5.84 -0.89 -24.63
C GLY A 135 4.95 0.27 -25.09
N LYS A 136 3.87 -0.02 -25.80
CA LYS A 136 2.87 0.98 -26.22
C LYS A 136 2.25 1.71 -25.02
N ASN A 137 1.90 0.99 -23.95
CA ASN A 137 1.37 1.63 -22.75
C ASN A 137 2.35 2.61 -22.10
N LEU A 138 3.65 2.31 -22.12
CA LEU A 138 4.69 3.20 -21.59
C LEU A 138 4.92 4.40 -22.51
N LEU A 139 4.87 4.21 -23.83
CA LEU A 139 4.95 5.30 -24.82
C LEU A 139 3.77 6.27 -24.68
N GLU A 140 2.55 5.76 -24.53
CA GLU A 140 1.33 6.57 -24.30
C GLU A 140 1.39 7.40 -23.00
N ARG A 141 2.29 7.05 -22.07
CA ARG A 141 2.54 7.78 -20.83
C ARG A 141 3.62 8.85 -20.96
N GLY A 142 4.11 9.11 -22.17
CA GLY A 142 5.12 10.14 -22.44
C GLY A 142 6.57 9.66 -22.35
N LEU A 143 6.83 8.34 -22.23
CA LEU A 143 8.20 7.82 -22.25
C LEU A 143 8.67 7.59 -23.69
N SER A 144 9.95 7.85 -23.97
CA SER A 144 10.62 7.42 -25.20
C SER A 144 11.13 5.98 -25.10
N MET A 145 11.40 5.34 -26.25
CA MET A 145 11.99 4.00 -26.27
C MET A 145 13.35 3.94 -25.56
N GLU A 146 14.15 5.00 -25.67
CA GLU A 146 15.44 5.11 -24.95
C GLU A 146 15.23 5.13 -23.44
N GLN A 147 14.28 5.93 -22.96
CA GLN A 147 13.93 6.01 -21.53
C GLN A 147 13.39 4.68 -21.00
N ILE A 148 12.53 4.00 -21.78
CA ILE A 148 12.00 2.69 -21.45
C ILE A 148 13.13 1.65 -21.28
N GLN A 149 14.08 1.64 -22.22
CA GLN A 149 15.24 0.75 -22.15
C GLN A 149 16.15 1.08 -20.96
N LYS A 150 16.47 2.36 -20.78
CA LYS A 150 17.31 2.87 -19.67
C LYS A 150 16.73 2.51 -18.31
N ASN A 151 15.41 2.62 -18.14
CA ASN A 151 14.74 2.30 -16.88
C ASN A 151 14.52 0.80 -16.66
N GLY A 152 14.74 -0.03 -17.67
CA GLY A 152 14.74 -1.48 -17.54
C GLY A 152 13.35 -2.07 -17.28
N TYR A 153 12.28 -1.45 -17.80
CA TYR A 153 10.94 -2.03 -17.72
C TYR A 153 10.87 -3.34 -18.51
N LYS A 154 10.25 -4.36 -17.93
CA LYS A 154 10.12 -5.71 -18.53
C LYS A 154 8.74 -6.30 -18.25
N SER A 155 8.24 -7.17 -19.11
CA SER A 155 7.01 -7.91 -18.84
C SER A 155 7.27 -9.04 -17.84
N THR A 156 6.28 -9.35 -17.01
CA THR A 156 6.37 -10.52 -16.11
C THR A 156 6.46 -11.81 -16.93
N PRO A 157 7.35 -12.77 -16.60
CA PRO A 157 7.37 -14.07 -17.25
C PRO A 157 6.08 -14.84 -16.98
N VAL A 158 5.65 -15.70 -17.92
CA VAL A 158 4.39 -16.46 -17.82
C VAL A 158 4.60 -17.87 -17.24
N PHE A 159 5.79 -18.45 -17.45
CA PHE A 159 6.17 -19.78 -16.98
C PHE A 159 7.70 -19.87 -16.83
N GLY A 160 8.18 -21.03 -16.37
CA GLY A 160 9.62 -21.30 -16.28
C GLY A 160 10.33 -20.60 -15.13
N PHE A 161 9.60 -20.24 -14.07
CA PHE A 161 10.13 -19.48 -12.92
C PHE A 161 11.34 -20.16 -12.26
N ARG A 162 11.26 -21.48 -12.07
CA ARG A 162 12.36 -22.30 -11.55
C ARG A 162 13.58 -22.25 -12.46
N LYS A 163 13.40 -22.57 -13.75
CA LYS A 163 14.49 -22.53 -14.75
C LYS A 163 15.13 -21.15 -14.89
N LEU A 164 14.33 -20.08 -14.76
CA LEU A 164 14.83 -18.71 -14.76
C LEU A 164 15.68 -18.43 -13.52
N THR A 165 15.28 -18.96 -12.37
CA THR A 165 16.02 -18.84 -11.10
C THR A 165 17.31 -19.67 -11.12
N GLU A 166 17.27 -20.89 -11.67
CA GLU A 166 18.45 -21.74 -11.90
C GLU A 166 19.49 -21.02 -12.76
N ARG A 167 19.07 -20.42 -13.88
CA ARG A 167 19.96 -19.62 -14.75
C ARG A 167 20.58 -18.41 -14.05
N LEU A 168 19.87 -17.79 -13.09
CA LEU A 168 20.44 -16.71 -12.28
C LEU A 168 21.55 -17.21 -11.36
N ILE A 169 21.32 -18.35 -10.70
CA ILE A 169 22.30 -18.97 -9.82
C ILE A 169 23.52 -19.43 -10.63
N GLU A 170 23.32 -20.04 -11.81
CA GLU A 170 24.39 -20.40 -12.75
C GLU A 170 25.20 -19.18 -13.22
N ALA A 171 24.55 -18.02 -13.36
CA ALA A 171 25.21 -16.75 -13.67
C ALA A 171 25.91 -16.10 -12.46
N GLY A 172 25.99 -16.80 -11.32
CA GLY A 172 26.68 -16.34 -10.11
C GLY A 172 25.88 -15.36 -9.25
N CYS A 173 24.56 -15.25 -9.44
CA CYS A 173 23.71 -14.40 -8.62
C CYS A 173 23.23 -15.11 -7.35
N THR A 174 23.13 -14.37 -6.25
CA THR A 174 22.48 -14.83 -5.02
C THR A 174 20.99 -14.51 -5.07
N VAL A 175 20.14 -15.51 -4.84
CA VAL A 175 18.67 -15.35 -4.81
C VAL A 175 18.08 -15.40 -3.39
N GLU A 176 18.81 -16.01 -2.45
CA GLU A 176 18.47 -15.94 -1.02
C GLU A 176 18.50 -14.49 -0.52
N GLY A 177 17.50 -14.11 0.26
CA GLY A 177 17.40 -12.75 0.78
C GLY A 177 16.93 -11.70 -0.25
N VAL A 178 16.71 -12.10 -1.51
CA VAL A 178 16.25 -11.19 -2.58
C VAL A 178 14.71 -11.23 -2.68
N PRO A 179 14.00 -10.10 -2.48
CA PRO A 179 12.53 -10.10 -2.49
C PRO A 179 11.94 -10.65 -3.79
N GLY A 180 10.98 -11.57 -3.66
CA GLY A 180 10.35 -12.27 -4.78
C GLY A 180 10.87 -13.69 -4.98
N PHE A 181 12.11 -13.98 -4.59
CA PHE A 181 12.67 -15.32 -4.64
C PHE A 181 12.37 -16.08 -3.35
N TYR A 182 12.14 -17.38 -3.46
CA TYR A 182 11.81 -18.26 -2.33
C TYR A 182 12.21 -19.70 -2.63
N GLN A 183 12.22 -20.53 -1.59
CA GLN A 183 12.51 -21.96 -1.70
C GLN A 183 11.20 -22.77 -1.74
N GLU A 184 11.06 -23.62 -2.75
CA GLU A 184 9.98 -24.60 -2.88
C GLU A 184 10.16 -25.76 -1.87
N GLU A 185 9.16 -26.65 -1.77
CA GLU A 185 9.16 -27.76 -0.81
C GLU A 185 10.32 -28.74 -1.03
N ASP A 186 10.70 -28.96 -2.29
CA ASP A 186 11.81 -29.82 -2.69
C ASP A 186 13.19 -29.17 -2.51
N GLY A 187 13.23 -27.95 -1.99
CA GLY A 187 14.47 -27.21 -1.74
C GLY A 187 14.97 -26.38 -2.92
N ALA A 188 14.31 -26.43 -4.08
CA ALA A 188 14.70 -25.61 -5.22
C ALA A 188 14.30 -24.14 -5.06
N TRP A 189 15.06 -23.25 -5.67
CA TRP A 189 14.73 -21.81 -5.70
C TRP A 189 13.81 -21.48 -6.88
N SER A 190 12.85 -20.60 -6.61
CA SER A 190 11.87 -20.13 -7.58
C SER A 190 11.54 -18.66 -7.34
N ILE A 191 10.87 -18.02 -8.29
CA ILE A 191 10.44 -16.61 -8.18
C ILE A 191 8.92 -16.50 -8.19
N ARG A 192 8.39 -15.66 -7.31
CA ARG A 192 6.96 -15.50 -7.10
C ARG A 192 6.30 -14.62 -8.16
N PHE A 193 5.79 -15.26 -9.20
CA PHE A 193 4.74 -14.69 -10.05
C PHE A 193 3.46 -15.52 -9.92
N LYS A 194 2.34 -14.85 -9.63
CA LYS A 194 1.02 -15.48 -9.65
C LYS A 194 0.39 -15.21 -11.00
N ARG A 195 -0.35 -16.17 -11.58
CA ARG A 195 -1.05 -15.99 -12.86
C ARG A 195 -1.93 -14.73 -12.91
N LYS A 196 -2.61 -14.42 -11.79
CA LYS A 196 -3.44 -13.21 -11.65
C LYS A 196 -2.67 -11.88 -11.51
N CYS A 197 -1.34 -11.96 -11.50
CA CYS A 197 -0.45 -10.83 -11.29
C CYS A 197 0.37 -10.50 -12.56
N SER A 198 -0.15 -10.86 -13.75
CA SER A 198 0.49 -10.47 -15.01
C SER A 198 0.57 -8.95 -15.12
N GLY A 199 1.65 -8.48 -15.73
CA GLY A 199 1.92 -7.06 -15.82
C GLY A 199 3.30 -6.75 -16.38
N PHE A 200 3.75 -5.53 -16.09
CA PHE A 200 5.15 -5.14 -16.28
C PHE A 200 5.81 -4.72 -14.98
N LEU A 201 7.11 -4.97 -14.93
CA LEU A 201 8.04 -4.76 -13.84
C LEU A 201 8.56 -3.33 -13.89
N ILE A 202 8.56 -2.67 -12.74
CA ILE A 202 9.08 -1.33 -12.51
C ILE A 202 10.20 -1.44 -11.47
N PRO A 203 11.48 -1.31 -11.89
CA PRO A 203 12.60 -1.35 -10.96
C PRO A 203 12.60 -0.17 -10.00
N VAL A 204 12.86 -0.44 -8.72
CA VAL A 204 12.96 0.58 -7.65
C VAL A 204 14.41 0.75 -7.26
N ARG A 205 14.91 2.00 -7.33
CA ARG A 205 16.33 2.32 -7.19
C ARG A 205 16.62 3.18 -5.95
N THR A 206 17.76 2.94 -5.30
CA THR A 206 18.31 3.84 -4.27
C THR A 206 18.87 5.11 -4.94
N ILE A 207 19.31 6.07 -4.12
CA ILE A 207 19.95 7.30 -4.61
C ILE A 207 21.28 7.05 -5.33
N GLU A 208 21.96 5.95 -5.00
CA GLU A 208 23.16 5.46 -5.68
C GLU A 208 22.85 4.74 -6.99
N GLY A 209 21.57 4.49 -7.29
CA GLY A 209 21.12 3.79 -8.50
C GLY A 209 21.01 2.27 -8.36
N TYR A 210 21.21 1.70 -7.17
CA TYR A 210 21.05 0.27 -6.96
C TYR A 210 19.59 -0.15 -7.02
N ILE A 211 19.29 -1.19 -7.80
CA ILE A 211 17.94 -1.77 -7.85
C ILE A 211 17.74 -2.62 -6.58
N VAL A 212 16.84 -2.19 -5.71
CA VAL A 212 16.62 -2.79 -4.39
C VAL A 212 15.21 -3.38 -4.21
N GLY A 213 14.36 -3.22 -5.22
CA GLY A 213 13.03 -3.80 -5.25
C GLY A 213 12.39 -3.64 -6.60
N MET A 214 11.18 -4.20 -6.73
CA MET A 214 10.46 -4.18 -7.99
C MET A 214 8.96 -4.14 -7.75
N GLN A 215 8.29 -3.18 -8.37
CA GLN A 215 6.84 -3.15 -8.44
C GLN A 215 6.36 -3.82 -9.71
N ILE A 216 5.15 -4.37 -9.68
CA ILE A 216 4.45 -4.94 -10.82
C ILE A 216 3.22 -4.09 -11.05
N ARG A 217 3.15 -3.40 -12.20
CA ARG A 217 1.92 -2.78 -12.69
C ARG A 217 1.06 -3.86 -13.31
N LEU A 218 -0.09 -4.14 -12.71
CA LEU A 218 -0.98 -5.21 -13.15
C LEU A 218 -1.72 -4.86 -14.44
N ASP A 219 -1.82 -5.82 -15.36
CA ASP A 219 -2.67 -5.72 -16.55
C ASP A 219 -4.14 -5.61 -16.14
N TYR A 220 -4.54 -6.47 -15.19
CA TYR A 220 -5.88 -6.55 -14.66
C TYR A 220 -5.86 -6.24 -13.15
N PRO A 221 -6.12 -4.97 -12.77
CA PRO A 221 -6.25 -4.59 -11.36
C PRO A 221 -7.33 -5.41 -10.67
N PHE A 222 -7.06 -5.85 -9.44
CA PHE A 222 -8.03 -6.51 -8.57
C PHE A 222 -8.01 -5.86 -7.20
N ASP A 223 -9.12 -5.92 -6.45
CA ASP A 223 -9.26 -5.31 -5.13
C ASP A 223 -8.78 -3.83 -5.10
N HIS A 224 -9.14 -3.07 -6.14
CA HIS A 224 -8.71 -1.67 -6.36
C HIS A 224 -7.18 -1.44 -6.39
N THR A 225 -6.39 -2.51 -6.52
CA THR A 225 -4.92 -2.47 -6.49
C THR A 225 -4.36 -2.54 -7.90
N LYS A 226 -3.72 -1.44 -8.33
CA LYS A 226 -3.09 -1.32 -9.65
C LYS A 226 -1.63 -1.77 -9.68
N TYR A 227 -0.97 -1.73 -8.53
CA TYR A 227 0.46 -2.01 -8.34
C TYR A 227 0.64 -2.94 -7.16
N ILE A 228 1.51 -3.93 -7.30
CA ILE A 228 1.94 -4.81 -6.20
C ILE A 228 3.46 -4.87 -6.13
N TRP A 229 3.98 -5.30 -4.99
CA TRP A 229 5.40 -5.59 -4.85
C TRP A 229 5.71 -7.02 -5.29
N LEU A 230 6.82 -7.19 -6.00
CA LEU A 230 7.49 -8.48 -6.07
C LEU A 230 8.11 -8.77 -4.69
N SER A 231 7.48 -9.67 -3.95
CA SER A 231 7.82 -9.97 -2.55
C SER A 231 7.49 -11.43 -2.26
N SER A 232 8.30 -12.08 -1.44
CA SER A 232 8.18 -13.50 -1.08
C SER A 232 8.06 -13.73 0.43
N ILE A 233 7.77 -12.69 1.21
CA ILE A 233 7.71 -12.76 2.68
C ILE A 233 6.73 -13.81 3.24
N ASN A 234 5.80 -14.35 2.45
CA ASN A 234 4.86 -15.35 2.93
C ASN A 234 5.33 -16.79 2.62
N ASP A 235 6.57 -16.95 2.18
CA ASP A 235 7.10 -18.20 1.62
C ASP A 235 8.42 -18.58 2.27
N LYS A 236 8.72 -19.88 2.25
CA LYS A 236 9.92 -20.45 2.89
C LYS A 236 11.18 -19.81 2.29
N MET A 237 12.07 -19.36 3.16
CA MET A 237 13.29 -18.60 2.83
C MET A 237 13.02 -17.34 1.99
N GLY A 238 11.78 -16.86 1.96
CA GLY A 238 11.40 -15.66 1.23
C GLY A 238 11.62 -14.38 2.05
N THR A 239 11.59 -13.25 1.36
CA THR A 239 11.95 -11.94 1.91
C THR A 239 10.94 -10.87 1.50
N SER A 240 10.69 -9.93 2.41
CA SER A 240 9.83 -8.77 2.16
C SER A 240 10.50 -7.78 1.21
N SER A 241 9.72 -7.18 0.30
CA SER A 241 10.20 -6.04 -0.49
C SER A 241 10.65 -4.87 0.38
N GLY A 242 10.12 -4.73 1.60
CA GLY A 242 10.42 -3.64 2.54
C GLY A 242 10.00 -2.25 2.04
N SER A 243 9.25 -2.19 0.94
CA SER A 243 8.73 -0.95 0.34
C SER A 243 9.77 0.18 0.19
N PRO A 244 10.92 -0.04 -0.50
CA PRO A 244 11.96 0.97 -0.67
C PRO A 244 11.42 2.20 -1.39
N ILE A 245 12.00 3.35 -1.08
CA ILE A 245 11.73 4.60 -1.80
C ILE A 245 12.56 4.60 -3.07
N HIS A 246 11.93 4.89 -4.20
CA HIS A 246 12.61 5.01 -5.48
C HIS A 246 13.23 6.41 -5.61
N PHE A 247 14.47 6.51 -6.05
CA PHE A 247 15.10 7.78 -6.43
C PHE A 247 15.48 7.77 -7.92
N VAL A 248 15.20 8.88 -8.60
CA VAL A 248 15.56 9.13 -10.01
C VAL A 248 16.01 10.57 -10.18
N GLY A 249 16.98 10.80 -11.06
CA GLY A 249 17.58 12.12 -11.31
C GLY A 249 19.00 12.22 -10.76
N ASN A 250 19.44 13.45 -10.51
CA ASN A 250 20.78 13.76 -10.05
C ASN A 250 20.85 13.84 -8.50
N PRO A 251 21.59 12.94 -7.83
CA PRO A 251 21.69 12.92 -6.36
C PRO A 251 22.40 14.16 -5.77
N ARG A 252 22.97 15.03 -6.61
CA ARG A 252 23.61 16.28 -6.21
C ARG A 252 22.71 17.51 -6.33
N ASP A 253 21.47 17.35 -6.79
CA ASP A 253 20.55 18.48 -6.88
C ASP A 253 20.23 19.04 -5.50
N GLU A 254 20.20 20.37 -5.39
CA GLU A 254 19.83 21.03 -4.14
C GLU A 254 18.32 21.02 -3.88
N ILE A 255 17.52 20.63 -4.88
CA ILE A 255 16.06 20.57 -4.83
C ILE A 255 15.61 19.17 -5.25
N VAL A 256 14.81 18.52 -4.42
CA VAL A 256 14.23 17.19 -4.70
C VAL A 256 12.71 17.25 -4.58
N PHE A 257 12.02 16.63 -5.53
CA PHE A 257 10.56 16.52 -5.53
C PHE A 257 10.15 15.15 -4.96
N LEU A 258 9.14 15.13 -4.09
CA LEU A 258 8.63 13.92 -3.44
C LEU A 258 7.23 13.62 -3.97
N THR A 259 7.10 12.50 -4.69
CA THR A 259 5.82 12.03 -5.24
C THR A 259 5.50 10.59 -4.80
N GLU A 260 4.35 10.04 -5.20
CA GLU A 260 4.05 8.61 -5.02
C GLU A 260 4.16 7.81 -6.30
N GLY A 261 4.76 6.63 -6.18
CA GLY A 261 4.89 5.67 -7.27
C GLY A 261 6.16 5.88 -8.12
N PRO A 262 6.99 4.83 -8.31
CA PRO A 262 8.22 4.92 -9.09
C PRO A 262 7.99 5.31 -10.54
N LEU A 263 6.99 4.73 -11.23
CA LEU A 263 6.70 5.04 -12.63
C LEU A 263 6.35 6.53 -12.84
N LYS A 264 5.61 7.12 -11.91
CA LYS A 264 5.27 8.55 -11.92
C LYS A 264 6.52 9.41 -11.78
N GLY A 265 7.37 9.08 -10.82
CA GLY A 265 8.63 9.79 -10.63
C GLY A 265 9.58 9.67 -11.80
N ASP A 266 9.68 8.49 -12.42
CA ASP A 266 10.45 8.28 -13.65
C ASP A 266 9.99 9.25 -14.76
N ILE A 267 8.69 9.25 -15.07
CA ILE A 267 8.10 10.14 -16.10
C ILE A 267 8.34 11.61 -15.73
N ALA A 268 8.00 12.01 -14.51
CA ALA A 268 8.17 13.39 -14.06
C ALA A 268 9.63 13.86 -14.09
N SER A 269 10.59 12.99 -13.76
CA SER A 269 12.01 13.29 -13.84
C SER A 269 12.47 13.50 -15.29
N PHE A 270 11.99 12.66 -16.22
CA PHE A 270 12.33 12.82 -17.64
C PHE A 270 11.75 14.10 -18.25
N LEU A 271 10.49 14.43 -17.94
CA LEU A 271 9.83 15.62 -18.49
C LEU A 271 10.39 16.92 -17.93
N SER A 272 10.77 16.94 -16.64
CA SER A 272 11.22 18.17 -15.97
C SER A 272 12.74 18.33 -15.86
N GLY A 273 13.50 17.26 -16.08
CA GLY A 273 14.93 17.21 -15.80
C GLY A 273 15.27 17.34 -14.30
N ARG A 274 14.31 17.13 -13.39
CA ARG A 274 14.48 17.27 -11.94
C ARG A 274 14.63 15.92 -11.23
N SER A 275 15.16 15.97 -10.02
CA SER A 275 15.30 14.80 -9.16
C SER A 275 14.04 14.50 -8.35
N PHE A 276 13.62 13.23 -8.35
CA PHE A 276 12.44 12.75 -7.65
C PHE A 276 12.78 11.63 -6.67
N ALA A 277 12.21 11.73 -5.48
CA ALA A 277 12.06 10.63 -4.54
C ALA A 277 10.59 10.18 -4.55
N CYS A 278 10.34 8.87 -4.58
CA CYS A 278 9.01 8.33 -4.86
C CYS A 278 8.62 7.32 -3.79
N VAL A 279 7.72 7.73 -2.90
CA VAL A 279 7.20 6.82 -1.89
C VAL A 279 6.30 5.77 -2.56
N PRO A 280 6.28 4.53 -2.07
CA PRO A 280 5.42 3.48 -2.64
C PRO A 280 3.92 3.74 -2.52
N GLY A 281 3.55 4.64 -1.62
CA GLY A 281 2.21 5.17 -1.43
C GLY A 281 2.25 6.22 -0.34
N VAL A 282 1.30 7.16 -0.39
CA VAL A 282 1.28 8.34 0.49
C VAL A 282 1.28 8.03 1.99
N ASN A 283 0.93 6.80 2.39
CA ASN A 283 0.94 6.33 3.78
C ASN A 283 2.12 5.41 4.16
N GLN A 284 3.11 5.22 3.27
CA GLN A 284 4.26 4.35 3.49
C GLN A 284 5.52 5.15 3.85
N TYR A 285 5.61 5.54 5.11
CA TYR A 285 6.64 6.47 5.60
C TYR A 285 7.87 5.81 6.22
N ALA A 286 7.88 4.49 6.40
CA ALA A 286 8.89 3.81 7.21
C ALA A 286 10.33 4.17 6.79
N ASN A 287 10.56 4.32 5.48
CA ASN A 287 11.87 4.60 4.91
C ASN A 287 12.12 6.10 4.65
N LEU A 288 11.12 6.97 4.88
CA LEU A 288 11.27 8.42 4.64
C LEU A 288 12.30 9.08 5.56
N PRO A 289 12.33 8.83 6.89
CA PRO A 289 13.30 9.48 7.77
C PRO A 289 14.75 9.26 7.34
N GLU A 290 15.09 8.02 6.96
CA GLU A 290 16.43 7.68 6.50
C GLU A 290 16.78 8.41 5.19
N LEU A 291 15.86 8.41 4.22
CA LEU A 291 16.06 9.14 2.97
C LEU A 291 16.23 10.64 3.21
N ILE A 292 15.36 11.29 3.99
CA ILE A 292 15.46 12.72 4.26
C ILE A 292 16.77 13.06 4.98
N ALA A 293 17.23 12.21 5.90
CA ALA A 293 18.54 12.36 6.53
C ALA A 293 19.68 12.22 5.51
N GLN A 294 19.56 11.29 4.56
CA GLN A 294 20.52 11.13 3.47
C GLN A 294 20.55 12.35 2.54
N LEU A 295 19.39 12.85 2.09
CA LEU A 295 19.27 14.06 1.27
C LEU A 295 19.88 15.28 1.97
N LYS A 296 19.69 15.41 3.29
CA LYS A 296 20.33 16.46 4.09
C LYS A 296 21.86 16.36 4.06
N ARG A 297 22.42 15.15 4.20
CA ARG A 297 23.88 14.93 4.08
C ARG A 297 24.40 15.28 2.69
N LEU A 298 23.59 15.06 1.66
CA LEU A 298 23.85 15.42 0.27
C LEU A 298 23.60 16.92 -0.03
N ARG A 299 23.30 17.73 0.99
CA ARG A 299 23.11 19.19 0.91
C ARG A 299 21.86 19.63 0.13
N VAL A 300 20.82 18.79 0.09
CA VAL A 300 19.50 19.22 -0.37
C VAL A 300 18.99 20.37 0.52
N LYS A 301 18.61 21.48 -0.12
CA LYS A 301 18.13 22.71 0.52
C LYS A 301 16.61 22.81 0.54
N MET A 302 15.92 22.14 -0.38
CA MET A 302 14.48 22.19 -0.48
C MET A 302 13.91 20.86 -0.96
N VAL A 303 12.81 20.47 -0.34
CA VAL A 303 11.96 19.37 -0.78
C VAL A 303 10.60 19.91 -1.21
N TYR A 304 10.11 19.50 -2.36
CA TYR A 304 8.74 19.82 -2.81
C TYR A 304 7.85 18.60 -2.73
N GLU A 305 6.73 18.68 -2.02
CA GLU A 305 5.70 17.65 -1.98
C GLU A 305 4.81 17.77 -3.24
N THR A 306 4.87 16.74 -4.09
CA THR A 306 4.15 16.60 -5.36
C THR A 306 3.33 15.32 -5.39
N TYR A 307 2.66 14.97 -4.29
CA TYR A 307 1.62 13.94 -4.27
C TYR A 307 0.39 14.37 -5.05
N ASP A 308 -0.38 13.38 -5.51
CA ASP A 308 -1.63 13.56 -6.26
C ASP A 308 -2.53 14.70 -5.74
N MET A 309 -3.08 15.48 -6.67
CA MET A 309 -3.97 16.62 -6.39
C MET A 309 -5.29 16.23 -5.74
N ASP A 310 -5.59 14.94 -5.63
CA ASP A 310 -6.64 14.41 -4.77
C ASP A 310 -6.53 14.91 -3.30
N LYS A 311 -5.35 15.39 -2.85
CA LYS A 311 -5.17 16.09 -1.57
C LYS A 311 -6.01 17.38 -1.44
N LEU A 312 -6.39 17.98 -2.58
CA LEU A 312 -7.28 19.13 -2.70
C LEU A 312 -8.62 18.78 -3.38
N LEU A 313 -9.00 17.50 -3.44
CA LEU A 313 -10.26 17.03 -4.01
C LEU A 313 -11.49 17.77 -3.43
N ASN A 314 -12.32 18.38 -4.28
CA ASN A 314 -13.60 18.93 -3.84
C ASN A 314 -14.51 17.80 -3.30
N THR A 315 -14.93 17.95 -2.05
CA THR A 315 -15.71 16.93 -1.34
C THR A 315 -17.21 17.04 -1.55
N VAL A 316 -17.72 18.05 -2.26
CA VAL A 316 -19.15 18.16 -2.58
C VAL A 316 -19.59 16.94 -3.42
N CYS A 317 -20.72 16.35 -3.02
CA CYS A 317 -21.27 15.18 -3.69
C CYS A 317 -21.95 15.59 -5.00
N GLN A 318 -21.40 15.17 -6.13
CA GLN A 318 -22.04 15.31 -7.45
C GLN A 318 -22.59 13.97 -7.98
N ALA A 319 -22.58 12.94 -7.12
CA ALA A 319 -22.95 11.56 -7.44
C ALA A 319 -22.16 10.95 -8.62
N ASP A 320 -20.87 11.30 -8.71
CA ASP A 320 -19.97 11.04 -9.83
C ASP A 320 -18.64 10.40 -9.41
N TYR A 321 -18.49 10.01 -8.14
CA TYR A 321 -17.18 9.68 -7.58
C TYR A 321 -16.63 8.34 -8.09
N ASN A 322 -17.44 7.28 -8.07
CA ASN A 322 -17.06 5.97 -8.55
C ASN A 322 -18.29 5.13 -8.93
N THR A 323 -18.07 3.89 -9.37
CA THR A 323 -19.14 2.95 -9.76
C THR A 323 -20.15 2.68 -8.65
N ASP A 324 -19.75 2.83 -7.38
CA ASP A 324 -20.64 2.63 -6.23
C ASP A 324 -21.66 3.76 -6.07
N CYS A 325 -21.49 4.90 -6.76
CA CYS A 325 -22.46 5.99 -6.73
C CYS A 325 -23.82 5.55 -7.27
N VAL A 326 -23.87 4.53 -8.13
CA VAL A 326 -25.12 3.99 -8.70
C VAL A 326 -26.09 3.52 -7.62
N THR A 327 -25.58 2.94 -6.54
CA THR A 327 -26.36 2.38 -5.42
C THR A 327 -26.37 3.30 -4.18
N CYS A 328 -25.85 4.52 -4.28
CA CYS A 328 -25.78 5.46 -3.18
C CYS A 328 -27.18 6.03 -2.86
N ALA A 329 -27.58 5.99 -1.58
CA ALA A 329 -28.87 6.54 -1.12
C ALA A 329 -29.02 8.04 -1.40
N PHE A 330 -27.91 8.79 -1.39
CA PHE A 330 -27.89 10.24 -1.60
C PHE A 330 -27.66 10.64 -3.06
N ARG A 331 -27.80 9.72 -4.02
CA ARG A 331 -27.51 9.97 -5.45
C ARG A 331 -28.32 11.13 -6.04
N GLN A 332 -29.54 11.35 -5.54
CA GLN A 332 -30.44 12.42 -6.00
C GLN A 332 -30.17 13.77 -5.31
N GLU A 333 -29.27 13.82 -4.33
CA GLU A 333 -28.97 15.02 -3.53
C GLU A 333 -27.68 15.74 -3.99
N LYS A 334 -27.47 15.79 -5.31
CA LYS A 334 -26.28 16.42 -5.92
C LYS A 334 -26.14 17.86 -5.44
N GLY A 335 -24.92 18.24 -5.06
CA GLY A 335 -24.57 19.58 -4.60
C GLY A 335 -25.04 19.93 -3.17
N LYS A 336 -25.87 19.10 -2.52
CA LYS A 336 -26.49 19.46 -1.23
C LYS A 336 -25.65 19.09 -0.01
N HIS A 337 -24.69 18.18 -0.15
CA HIS A 337 -23.90 17.67 0.97
C HIS A 337 -22.50 17.26 0.54
N GLN A 338 -21.61 17.03 1.52
CA GLN A 338 -20.30 16.47 1.27
C GLN A 338 -20.36 14.94 1.15
N CYS A 339 -19.56 14.37 0.25
CA CYS A 339 -19.41 12.94 0.06
C CYS A 339 -18.41 12.36 1.06
N LEU A 340 -18.87 11.48 1.95
CA LEU A 340 -18.02 10.83 2.96
C LEU A 340 -16.81 10.10 2.35
N LYS A 341 -16.99 9.39 1.21
CA LYS A 341 -15.88 8.72 0.51
C LYS A 341 -14.84 9.71 -0.03
N LYS A 342 -15.27 10.85 -0.59
CA LYS A 342 -14.36 11.92 -1.04
C LYS A 342 -13.60 12.52 0.15
N ILE A 343 -14.29 12.76 1.28
CA ILE A 343 -13.67 13.24 2.52
C ILE A 343 -12.60 12.28 3.03
N GLU A 344 -12.92 10.99 3.12
CA GLU A 344 -11.99 9.96 3.59
C GLU A 344 -10.76 9.87 2.69
N LYS A 345 -10.94 9.86 1.37
CA LYS A 345 -9.83 9.88 0.41
C LYS A 345 -8.95 11.12 0.59
N ARG A 346 -9.54 12.32 0.64
CA ARG A 346 -8.80 13.57 0.83
C ARG A 346 -8.00 13.54 2.14
N LYS A 347 -8.64 13.16 3.25
CA LYS A 347 -7.99 13.02 4.56
C LYS A 347 -6.84 12.02 4.53
N HIS A 348 -7.02 10.87 3.87
CA HIS A 348 -6.00 9.83 3.76
C HIS A 348 -4.70 10.36 3.12
N ILE A 349 -4.82 11.18 2.07
CA ILE A 349 -3.67 11.76 1.36
C ILE A 349 -3.08 12.93 2.14
N GLN A 350 -3.92 13.79 2.72
CA GLN A 350 -3.46 14.90 3.57
C GLN A 350 -2.71 14.42 4.82
N ASN A 351 -3.10 13.28 5.41
CA ASN A 351 -2.33 12.62 6.47
C ASN A 351 -0.93 12.26 5.99
N GLY A 352 -0.84 11.74 4.76
CA GLY A 352 0.41 11.47 4.06
C GLY A 352 1.32 12.69 3.97
N CYS A 353 0.78 13.79 3.46
CA CYS A 353 1.47 15.07 3.34
C CYS A 353 1.96 15.57 4.70
N ARG A 354 1.07 15.59 5.71
CA ARG A 354 1.41 16.05 7.07
C ARG A 354 2.52 15.22 7.71
N LYS A 355 2.55 13.91 7.48
CA LYS A 355 3.61 13.06 8.02
C LYS A 355 4.95 13.35 7.36
N LEU A 356 4.97 13.57 6.04
CA LEU A 356 6.17 14.04 5.33
C LEU A 356 6.65 15.38 5.90
N TYR A 357 5.76 16.36 6.07
CA TYR A 357 6.12 17.67 6.64
C TYR A 357 6.68 17.56 8.06
N GLY A 358 6.11 16.68 8.89
CA GLY A 358 6.63 16.39 10.22
C GLY A 358 8.06 15.85 10.19
N ILE A 359 8.34 14.85 9.34
CA ILE A 359 9.68 14.26 9.18
C ILE A 359 10.68 15.31 8.69
N CYS A 360 10.32 16.10 7.67
CA CYS A 360 11.18 17.16 7.15
C CYS A 360 11.47 18.23 8.23
N LYS A 361 10.45 18.61 9.02
CA LYS A 361 10.61 19.55 10.13
C LYS A 361 11.54 19.00 11.21
N GLU A 362 11.35 17.75 11.64
CA GLU A 362 12.20 17.08 12.63
C GLU A 362 13.67 17.02 12.18
N LEU A 363 13.89 16.78 10.89
CA LEU A 363 15.23 16.68 10.31
C LEU A 363 15.80 18.02 9.84
N LEU A 364 15.07 19.13 10.03
CA LEU A 364 15.46 20.49 9.61
C LEU A 364 15.76 20.59 8.10
N VAL A 365 14.94 19.92 7.28
CA VAL A 365 14.96 20.04 5.82
C VAL A 365 13.73 20.85 5.39
N PRO A 366 13.89 22.01 4.74
CA PRO A 366 12.75 22.79 4.25
C PRO A 366 11.90 21.96 3.29
N CYS A 367 10.59 21.96 3.52
CA CYS A 367 9.63 21.26 2.70
C CYS A 367 8.46 22.19 2.35
N LYS A 368 8.09 22.24 1.07
CA LYS A 368 6.98 23.05 0.57
C LYS A 368 6.00 22.19 -0.21
N GLN A 369 4.72 22.50 -0.05
CA GLN A 369 3.70 21.94 -0.90
C GLN A 369 3.84 22.50 -2.32
N PHE A 370 3.72 21.63 -3.32
CA PHE A 370 3.61 21.99 -4.71
C PHE A 370 2.23 21.57 -5.23
N VAL A 371 1.52 22.50 -5.87
CA VAL A 371 0.14 22.34 -6.35
C VAL A 371 0.01 22.83 -7.78
N TRP A 372 -0.89 22.23 -8.53
CA TRP A 372 -1.24 22.57 -9.91
C TRP A 372 -2.73 22.34 -10.12
N ASP A 373 -3.27 22.78 -11.26
CA ASP A 373 -4.67 22.52 -11.65
C ASP A 373 -5.70 22.91 -10.56
N LEU A 374 -5.61 24.15 -10.08
CA LEU A 374 -6.53 24.68 -9.08
C LEU A 374 -7.68 25.45 -9.74
N ASP A 375 -8.88 25.31 -9.18
CA ASP A 375 -10.01 26.17 -9.49
C ASP A 375 -9.92 27.52 -8.75
N GLN A 376 -10.91 28.39 -8.96
CA GLN A 376 -10.98 29.72 -8.34
C GLN A 376 -11.10 29.69 -6.81
N GLU A 377 -11.51 28.56 -6.23
CA GLU A 377 -11.66 28.35 -4.79
C GLU A 377 -10.41 27.69 -4.17
N GLY A 378 -9.39 27.37 -4.98
CA GLY A 378 -8.18 26.68 -4.54
C GLY A 378 -8.37 25.17 -4.32
N ALA A 379 -9.48 24.59 -4.80
CA ALA A 379 -9.65 23.14 -4.87
C ALA A 379 -9.06 22.59 -6.18
N TRP A 380 -8.81 21.29 -6.23
CA TRP A 380 -8.36 20.65 -7.45
C TRP A 380 -9.47 20.70 -8.52
N ALA A 381 -9.17 21.27 -9.68
CA ALA A 381 -10.11 21.49 -10.78
C ALA A 381 -10.53 20.18 -11.48
N GLY A 382 -9.75 19.10 -11.31
CA GLY A 382 -10.13 17.75 -11.75
C GLY A 382 -9.54 17.32 -13.09
N ASN A 383 -8.66 18.11 -13.71
CA ASN A 383 -8.10 17.84 -15.03
C ASN A 383 -6.79 17.06 -14.97
N LEU A 384 -5.85 17.49 -14.13
CA LEU A 384 -4.48 16.98 -14.07
C LEU A 384 -4.19 16.50 -12.66
N LYS A 385 -4.26 15.18 -12.46
CA LYS A 385 -4.21 14.59 -11.13
C LYS A 385 -2.78 14.45 -10.62
N GLY A 386 -1.92 13.80 -11.39
CA GLY A 386 -0.52 13.53 -11.05
C GLY A 386 0.43 14.62 -11.55
N VAL A 387 1.63 14.68 -10.96
CA VAL A 387 2.68 15.61 -11.40
C VAL A 387 3.22 15.21 -12.78
N ASP A 388 3.21 13.91 -13.10
CA ASP A 388 3.50 13.36 -14.42
C ASP A 388 2.47 13.83 -15.46
N ASP A 389 1.18 13.77 -15.15
CA ASP A 389 0.12 14.25 -16.05
C ASP A 389 0.28 15.76 -16.33
N TRP A 390 0.59 16.55 -15.29
CA TRP A 390 0.77 18.00 -15.40
C TRP A 390 2.01 18.39 -16.21
N LEU A 391 3.13 17.71 -15.99
CA LEU A 391 4.35 17.97 -16.76
C LEU A 391 4.17 17.60 -18.24
N LEU A 392 3.43 16.52 -18.52
CA LEU A 392 3.16 16.11 -19.89
C LEU A 392 2.28 17.13 -20.62
N ASP A 393 1.22 17.63 -19.95
CA ASP A 393 0.38 18.70 -20.48
C ASP A 393 1.18 19.98 -20.80
N LEU A 394 2.16 20.34 -19.95
CA LEU A 394 3.05 21.48 -20.21
C LEU A 394 3.97 21.26 -21.41
N GLU A 395 4.53 20.06 -21.57
CA GLU A 395 5.41 19.75 -22.71
C GLU A 395 4.63 19.77 -24.04
N CYS A 396 3.41 19.22 -24.06
CA CYS A 396 2.53 19.28 -25.22
C CYS A 396 2.22 20.74 -25.61
N LYS A 397 1.84 21.59 -24.64
CA LYS A 397 1.56 23.01 -24.88
C LYS A 397 2.78 23.83 -25.29
N ALA A 398 3.99 23.41 -24.93
CA ALA A 398 5.22 24.06 -25.37
C ALA A 398 5.63 23.68 -26.79
N SER A 399 5.05 22.61 -27.34
CA SER A 399 5.32 22.09 -28.69
C SER A 399 4.29 22.55 -29.73
N GLU A 400 3.21 23.21 -29.29
CA GLU A 400 2.21 23.93 -30.10
C GLU A 400 2.65 25.38 -30.32
#